data_AF-A0A504YX19-F1
#
_entry.id   AF-A0A504YX19-F1
#
_cell.length_a   1.000
_cell.length_b   1.000
_cell.length_c   1.000
_cell.angle_alpha   90.00
_cell.angle_beta   90.00
_cell.angle_gamma   90.00
#
_symmetry.space_group_name_H-M   'P 1'
#
loop_
_entity.id
_entity.type
_entity.pdbx_description
1 polymer ?
#
loop_
_entity_poly.entity_id
_entity_poly.type
_entity_poly.pdbx_seq_one_letter_code
_entity_poly.pdbx_strand_id
1 'polypeptide(L)'
;MSHLDVDQISDFASVLKAKEQVESAETEVDEQIRALCAKRDEIDARLTELRCSLPDFSGIHDNSRNLSRMVGQASELALELSGKIRQLDLVKNRVLECVSKLDDIINLKTCASSAEVAVNEERFEEAAGYVNTFLKTKTDVIELTEKITSDEQARNAVSILNKCRDKLATIAEQRFDQAVKMSDSAAIERFCKIFPLIGRHEAGLKRFGDYVCLTIRQKCNGLISLSEVSDGKEQTPVCVNLLTEIFEFIAETVRDNQAYVKTYFGKYLNCSMSC
;
A
#
# COMPACT_ATOMS: atom_id res chain seq x y z
N MET A 1 -5.71 100.55 -0.13
CA MET A 1 -6.21 101.42 -1.22
C MET A 1 -6.92 102.62 -0.63
N SER A 2 -6.16 103.64 -0.26
CA SER A 2 -6.68 104.98 -0.01
C SER A 2 -6.99 105.63 -1.35
N HIS A 3 -8.24 106.04 -1.54
CA HIS A 3 -8.69 106.84 -2.68
C HIS A 3 -7.85 108.14 -2.73
N LEU A 4 -7.10 108.34 -3.81
CA LEU A 4 -6.50 109.64 -4.11
C LEU A 4 -7.56 110.48 -4.81
N ASP A 5 -8.06 111.49 -4.12
CA ASP A 5 -9.04 112.44 -4.65
C ASP A 5 -8.31 113.48 -5.51
N VAL A 6 -8.52 113.42 -6.81
CA VAL A 6 -7.75 114.16 -7.84
C VAL A 6 -8.06 115.67 -7.80
N ASP A 7 -9.15 116.09 -7.15
CA ASP A 7 -9.63 117.48 -7.11
C ASP A 7 -8.95 118.38 -6.05
N GLN A 8 -8.06 117.87 -5.19
CA GLN A 8 -7.33 118.70 -4.18
C GLN A 8 -5.88 119.04 -4.57
N ILE A 9 -5.48 118.75 -5.81
CA ILE A 9 -4.09 118.88 -6.24
C ILE A 9 -3.86 120.24 -6.92
N SER A 10 -3.85 121.33 -6.14
CA SER A 10 -3.59 122.69 -6.66
C SER A 10 -2.21 123.24 -6.25
N ASP A 11 -1.38 122.45 -5.57
CA ASP A 11 -0.04 122.86 -5.11
C ASP A 11 1.01 121.78 -5.43
N PHE A 12 2.22 122.19 -5.84
CA PHE A 12 3.30 121.30 -6.30
C PHE A 12 3.69 120.26 -5.24
N ALA A 13 3.58 120.61 -3.95
CA ALA A 13 3.83 119.71 -2.82
C ALA A 13 2.80 118.57 -2.73
N SER A 14 1.55 118.81 -3.10
CA SER A 14 0.48 117.79 -3.09
C SER A 14 0.64 116.77 -4.23
N VAL A 15 1.10 117.22 -5.41
CA VAL A 15 1.48 116.35 -6.54
C VAL A 15 2.65 115.46 -6.15
N LEU A 16 3.67 116.01 -5.49
CA LEU A 16 4.85 115.25 -5.10
C LEU A 16 4.50 114.14 -4.09
N LYS A 17 3.63 114.44 -3.12
CA LYS A 17 3.15 113.48 -2.12
C LYS A 17 2.26 112.39 -2.73
N ALA A 18 1.40 112.74 -3.68
CA ALA A 18 0.60 111.80 -4.45
C ALA A 18 1.47 110.85 -5.26
N LYS A 19 2.49 111.40 -5.94
CA LYS A 19 3.48 110.62 -6.68
C LYS A 19 4.23 109.64 -5.77
N GLU A 20 4.69 110.10 -4.62
CA GLU A 20 5.43 109.28 -3.65
C GLU A 20 4.56 108.15 -3.06
N GLN A 21 3.25 108.41 -2.86
CA GLN A 21 2.28 107.37 -2.45
C GLN A 21 2.00 106.34 -3.55
N VAL A 22 1.94 106.76 -4.81
CA VAL A 22 1.77 105.83 -5.95
C VAL A 22 3.03 105.01 -6.16
N GLU A 23 4.22 105.61 -6.11
CA GLU A 23 5.50 104.88 -6.18
C GLU A 23 5.64 103.89 -5.00
N SER A 24 5.18 104.26 -3.80
CA SER A 24 5.13 103.34 -2.65
C SER A 24 4.12 102.20 -2.85
N ALA A 25 2.97 102.44 -3.46
CA ALA A 25 1.97 101.40 -3.72
C ALA A 25 2.40 100.48 -4.88
N GLU A 26 3.04 101.02 -5.91
CA GLU A 26 3.61 100.25 -7.02
C GLU A 26 4.72 99.31 -6.52
N THR A 27 5.62 99.81 -5.68
CA THR A 27 6.67 98.97 -5.07
C THR A 27 6.10 97.88 -4.16
N GLU A 28 5.05 98.17 -3.38
CA GLU A 28 4.36 97.17 -2.56
C GLU A 28 3.69 96.08 -3.42
N VAL A 29 3.00 96.47 -4.50
CA VAL A 29 2.37 95.54 -5.44
C VAL A 29 3.43 94.70 -6.17
N ASP A 30 4.54 95.29 -6.60
CA ASP A 30 5.65 94.57 -7.22
C ASP A 30 6.30 93.56 -6.26
N GLU A 31 6.40 93.88 -4.97
CA GLU A 31 6.87 92.98 -3.93
C GLU A 31 5.91 91.79 -3.76
N GLN A 32 4.60 92.04 -3.74
CA GLN A 32 3.57 91.01 -3.66
C GLN A 32 3.56 90.12 -4.92
N ILE A 33 3.72 90.70 -6.11
CA ILE A 33 3.81 89.96 -7.37
C ILE A 33 5.08 89.10 -7.37
N ARG A 34 6.23 89.65 -6.97
CA ARG A 34 7.48 88.87 -6.82
C ARG A 34 7.32 87.70 -5.85
N ALA A 35 6.65 87.92 -4.71
CA ALA A 35 6.39 86.86 -3.74
C ALA A 35 5.45 85.77 -4.28
N LEU A 36 4.42 86.13 -5.05
CA LEU A 36 3.52 85.17 -5.68
C LEU A 36 4.20 84.40 -6.81
N CYS A 37 5.03 85.05 -7.63
CA CYS A 37 5.83 84.39 -8.65
C CYS A 37 6.82 83.38 -8.03
N ALA A 38 7.52 83.76 -6.96
CA ALA A 38 8.43 82.85 -6.26
C ALA A 38 7.70 81.62 -5.68
N LYS A 39 6.49 81.80 -5.13
CA LYS A 39 5.66 80.68 -4.66
C LYS A 39 5.21 79.77 -5.80
N ARG A 40 4.86 80.35 -6.96
CA ARG A 40 4.50 79.57 -8.14
C ARG A 40 5.70 78.74 -8.62
N ASP A 41 6.89 79.34 -8.69
CA ASP A 41 8.11 78.65 -9.10
C ASP A 41 8.46 77.51 -8.12
N GLU A 42 8.26 77.71 -6.82
CA GLU A 42 8.43 76.66 -5.80
C GLU A 42 7.43 75.50 -6.00
N ILE A 43 6.16 75.81 -6.26
CA ILE A 43 5.12 74.81 -6.52
C ILE A 43 5.42 74.03 -7.80
N ASP A 44 5.81 74.72 -8.88
CA ASP A 44 6.16 74.10 -10.15
C ASP A 44 7.41 73.20 -10.00
N ALA A 45 8.41 73.61 -9.20
CA ALA A 45 9.56 72.79 -8.87
C ALA A 45 9.15 71.50 -8.12
N ARG A 46 8.31 71.62 -7.08
CA ARG A 46 7.81 70.46 -6.32
C ARG A 46 6.93 69.55 -7.18
N LEU A 47 6.12 70.09 -8.08
CA LEU A 47 5.31 69.31 -9.03
C LEU A 47 6.21 68.51 -9.98
N THR A 48 7.29 69.12 -10.45
CA THR A 48 8.25 68.47 -11.34
C THR A 48 9.01 67.37 -10.62
N GLU A 49 9.46 67.62 -9.38
CA GLU A 49 10.08 66.61 -8.51
C GLU A 49 9.14 65.43 -8.26
N LEU A 50 7.88 65.71 -7.92
CA LEU A 50 6.87 64.67 -7.70
C LEU A 50 6.66 63.84 -8.97
N ARG A 51 6.59 64.49 -10.13
CA ARG A 51 6.39 63.83 -11.43
C ARG A 51 7.58 62.96 -11.84
N CYS A 52 8.80 63.35 -11.49
CA CYS A 52 10.00 62.52 -11.67
C CYS A 52 10.07 61.35 -10.68
N SER A 53 9.53 61.53 -9.47
CA SER A 53 9.50 60.49 -8.44
C SER A 53 8.37 59.47 -8.62
N LEU A 54 7.33 59.81 -9.40
CA LEU A 54 6.21 58.90 -9.66
C LEU A 54 6.67 57.76 -10.59
N PRO A 55 6.64 56.50 -10.13
CA PRO A 55 6.90 55.37 -11.01
C PRO A 55 5.81 55.25 -12.08
N ASP A 56 6.16 54.65 -13.22
CA ASP A 56 5.19 54.38 -14.28
C ASP A 56 4.22 53.27 -13.85
N PHE A 57 3.13 53.69 -13.20
CA PHE A 57 2.05 52.81 -12.75
C PHE A 57 1.38 52.07 -13.92
N SER A 58 1.40 52.64 -15.13
CA SER A 58 0.81 52.00 -16.30
C SER A 58 1.62 50.79 -16.73
N GLY A 59 2.96 50.92 -16.78
CA GLY A 59 3.87 49.81 -17.05
C GLY A 59 3.80 48.71 -15.98
N ILE A 60 3.69 49.07 -14.70
CA ILE A 60 3.52 48.09 -13.61
C ILE A 60 2.17 47.36 -13.75
N HIS A 61 1.10 48.07 -14.06
CA HIS A 61 -0.23 47.50 -14.24
C HIS A 61 -0.27 46.54 -15.45
N ASP A 62 0.32 46.93 -16.58
CA ASP A 62 0.39 46.08 -17.77
C ASP A 62 1.28 44.86 -17.54
N ASN A 63 2.41 45.02 -16.84
CA ASN A 63 3.25 43.90 -16.43
C ASN A 63 2.51 42.94 -15.48
N SER A 64 1.76 43.46 -14.51
CA SER A 64 0.94 42.66 -13.60
C SER A 64 -0.15 41.89 -14.35
N ARG A 65 -0.84 42.54 -15.29
CA ARG A 65 -1.84 41.90 -16.15
C ARG A 65 -1.21 40.82 -17.03
N ASN A 66 -0.05 41.09 -17.63
CA ASN A 66 0.68 40.11 -18.43
C ASN A 66 1.14 38.91 -17.61
N LEU A 67 1.66 39.14 -16.41
CA LEU A 67 2.05 38.08 -15.49
C LEU A 67 0.84 37.24 -15.06
N SER A 68 -0.27 37.87 -14.70
CA SER A 68 -1.51 37.16 -14.34
C SER A 68 -2.00 36.29 -15.49
N ARG A 69 -1.91 36.78 -16.74
CA ARG A 69 -2.26 36.00 -17.93
C ARG A 69 -1.32 34.81 -18.13
N MET A 70 0.01 35.02 -18.01
CA MET A 70 0.99 33.93 -18.13
C MET A 70 0.80 32.87 -17.03
N VAL A 71 0.56 33.28 -15.79
CA VAL A 71 0.29 32.37 -14.67
C VAL A 71 -1.01 31.60 -14.92
N GLY A 72 -2.05 32.25 -15.43
CA GLY A 72 -3.30 31.58 -15.83
C GLY A 72 -3.07 30.51 -16.90
N GLN A 73 -2.35 30.86 -17.97
CA GLN A 73 -1.99 29.92 -19.05
C GLN A 73 -1.13 28.75 -18.55
N ALA A 74 -0.13 29.04 -17.70
CA ALA A 74 0.71 28.00 -17.10
C ALA A 74 -0.09 27.06 -16.20
N SER A 75 -1.04 27.60 -15.43
CA SER A 75 -1.94 26.81 -14.57
C SER A 75 -2.85 25.91 -15.39
N GLU A 76 -3.43 26.43 -16.48
CA GLU A 76 -4.29 25.66 -17.37
C GLU A 76 -3.54 24.50 -18.03
N LEU A 77 -2.34 24.77 -18.55
CA LEU A 77 -1.45 23.74 -19.12
C LEU A 77 -1.05 22.69 -18.07
N ALA A 78 -0.76 23.10 -16.83
CA ALA A 78 -0.44 22.18 -15.75
C ALA A 78 -1.61 21.27 -15.38
N LEU A 79 -2.84 21.81 -15.35
CA LEU A 79 -4.05 21.02 -15.12
C LEU A 79 -4.30 20.03 -16.25
N GLU A 80 -4.15 20.44 -17.51
CA GLU A 80 -4.29 19.55 -18.67
C GLU A 80 -3.25 18.43 -18.65
N LEU A 81 -1.99 18.78 -18.39
CA LEU A 81 -0.89 17.83 -18.26
C LEU A 81 -1.14 16.84 -17.13
N SER A 82 -1.56 17.32 -15.95
CA SER A 82 -1.90 16.45 -14.81
C SER A 82 -3.05 15.51 -15.13
N GLY A 83 -4.08 15.99 -15.84
CA GLY A 83 -5.18 15.16 -16.32
C GLY A 83 -4.72 14.05 -17.26
N LYS A 84 -3.85 14.38 -18.23
CA LYS A 84 -3.26 13.40 -19.16
C LYS A 84 -2.37 12.38 -18.45
N ILE A 85 -1.56 12.81 -17.48
CA ILE A 85 -0.73 11.91 -16.67
C ILE A 85 -1.61 10.94 -15.88
N ARG A 86 -2.71 11.41 -15.27
CA ARG A 86 -3.62 10.54 -14.53
C ARG A 86 -4.30 9.50 -15.42
N GLN A 87 -4.67 9.87 -16.65
CA GLN A 87 -5.19 8.91 -17.63
C GLN A 87 -4.13 7.88 -18.04
N LEU A 88 -2.89 8.33 -18.27
CA LEU A 88 -1.77 7.45 -18.58
C LEU A 88 -1.48 6.47 -17.43
N ASP A 89 -1.48 6.94 -16.20
CA ASP A 89 -1.28 6.11 -15.01
C ASP A 89 -2.37 5.06 -14.84
N LEU A 90 -3.63 5.41 -15.16
CA LEU A 90 -4.72 4.45 -15.15
C LEU A 90 -4.50 3.34 -16.18
N VAL A 91 -4.11 3.71 -17.41
CA VAL A 91 -3.78 2.72 -18.46
C VAL A 91 -2.58 1.87 -18.03
N LYS A 92 -1.52 2.49 -17.51
CA LYS A 92 -0.33 1.80 -17.01
C LYS A 92 -0.68 0.80 -15.92
N ASN A 93 -1.48 1.19 -14.92
CA ASN A 93 -1.89 0.30 -13.84
C ASN A 93 -2.69 -0.89 -14.36
N ARG A 94 -3.62 -0.66 -15.31
CA ARG A 94 -4.37 -1.75 -15.95
C ARG A 94 -3.47 -2.69 -16.74
N VAL A 95 -2.48 -2.16 -17.46
CA VAL A 95 -1.50 -2.99 -18.20
C VAL A 95 -0.66 -3.81 -17.22
N LEU A 96 -0.17 -3.21 -16.13
CA LEU A 96 0.59 -3.93 -15.10
C LEU A 96 -0.24 -5.03 -14.44
N GLU A 97 -1.52 -4.78 -14.19
CA GLU A 97 -2.44 -5.80 -13.67
C GLU A 97 -2.63 -6.97 -14.66
N CYS A 98 -2.79 -6.67 -15.96
CA CYS A 98 -2.85 -7.69 -16.99
C CYS A 98 -1.55 -8.51 -17.09
N VAL A 99 -0.38 -7.86 -16.97
CA VAL A 99 0.91 -8.54 -16.98
C VAL A 99 1.05 -9.46 -15.76
N SER A 100 0.67 -9.00 -14.57
CA SER A 100 0.65 -9.84 -13.36
C SER A 100 -0.28 -11.05 -13.53
N LYS A 101 -1.47 -10.85 -14.10
CA LYS A 101 -2.42 -11.94 -14.38
C LYS A 101 -1.86 -12.94 -15.41
N LEU A 102 -1.15 -12.45 -16.44
CA LEU A 102 -0.48 -13.32 -17.42
C LEU A 102 0.64 -14.14 -16.77
N ASP A 103 1.44 -13.53 -15.90
CA ASP A 103 2.48 -14.25 -15.15
C ASP A 103 1.87 -15.36 -14.29
N ASP A 104 0.76 -15.08 -13.59
CA ASP A 104 0.02 -16.07 -12.82
C ASP A 104 -0.49 -17.23 -13.70
N ILE A 105 -0.95 -16.96 -14.93
CA ILE A 105 -1.38 -18.00 -15.89
C ILE A 105 -0.19 -18.85 -16.37
N ILE A 106 0.96 -18.23 -16.65
CA ILE A 106 2.19 -18.95 -17.04
C ILE A 106 2.67 -19.84 -15.90
N ASN A 107 2.66 -19.31 -14.67
CA ASN A 107 2.99 -20.06 -13.48
C ASN A 107 2.02 -21.23 -13.28
N LEU A 108 0.72 -21.03 -13.51
CA LEU A 108 -0.29 -22.08 -13.44
C LEU A 108 -0.04 -23.19 -14.47
N LYS A 109 0.24 -22.83 -15.72
CA LYS A 109 0.57 -23.78 -16.80
C LYS A 109 1.82 -24.59 -16.46
N THR A 110 2.87 -23.91 -15.98
CA THR A 110 4.12 -24.55 -15.56
C THR A 110 3.88 -25.49 -14.39
N CYS A 111 3.13 -25.07 -13.37
CA CYS A 111 2.77 -25.91 -12.23
C CYS A 111 1.98 -27.15 -12.67
N ALA A 112 1.05 -27.04 -13.63
CA ALA A 112 0.29 -28.18 -14.12
C ALA A 112 1.19 -29.21 -14.83
N SER A 113 2.07 -28.75 -15.72
CA SER A 113 3.00 -29.64 -16.42
C SER A 113 4.02 -30.27 -15.46
N SER A 114 4.62 -29.48 -14.57
CA SER A 114 5.58 -29.98 -13.58
C SER A 114 4.92 -30.92 -12.56
N ALA A 115 3.68 -30.66 -12.14
CA ALA A 115 2.95 -31.55 -11.24
C ALA A 115 2.67 -32.91 -11.89
N GLU A 116 2.29 -32.94 -13.17
CA GLU A 116 2.07 -34.20 -13.90
C GLU A 116 3.37 -35.01 -14.01
N VAL A 117 4.49 -34.36 -14.35
CA VAL A 117 5.81 -35.02 -14.40
C VAL A 117 6.23 -35.53 -13.02
N ALA A 118 6.11 -34.71 -11.97
CA ALA A 118 6.49 -35.09 -10.61
C ALA A 118 5.66 -36.25 -10.06
N VAL A 119 4.37 -36.34 -10.42
CA VAL A 119 3.52 -37.49 -10.08
C VAL A 119 4.01 -38.76 -10.79
N ASN A 120 4.41 -38.66 -12.07
CA ASN A 120 4.91 -39.80 -12.84
C ASN A 120 6.31 -40.27 -12.37
N GLU A 121 7.15 -39.36 -11.89
CA GLU A 121 8.48 -39.66 -11.34
C GLU A 121 8.45 -40.09 -9.85
N GLU A 122 7.26 -40.29 -9.27
CA GLU A 122 7.05 -40.63 -7.84
C GLU A 122 7.60 -39.58 -6.85
N ARG A 123 7.80 -38.33 -7.29
CA ARG A 123 8.21 -37.20 -6.44
C ARG A 123 7.00 -36.50 -5.82
N PHE A 124 6.34 -37.20 -4.89
CA PHE A 124 5.05 -36.76 -4.33
C PHE A 124 5.12 -35.44 -3.53
N GLU A 125 6.24 -35.14 -2.87
CA GLU A 125 6.40 -33.88 -2.12
C GLU A 125 6.46 -32.66 -3.03
N GLU A 126 7.26 -32.73 -4.10
CA GLU A 126 7.36 -31.67 -5.10
C GLU A 126 6.02 -31.44 -5.78
N ALA A 127 5.34 -32.53 -6.16
CA ALA A 127 4.01 -32.47 -6.75
C ALA A 127 2.97 -31.82 -5.81
N ALA A 128 3.02 -32.14 -4.51
CA ALA A 128 2.18 -31.49 -3.51
C ALA A 128 2.51 -30.00 -3.35
N GLY A 129 3.79 -29.62 -3.50
CA GLY A 129 4.23 -28.22 -3.55
C GLY A 129 3.59 -27.44 -4.70
N TYR A 130 3.58 -27.99 -5.92
CA TYR A 130 2.93 -27.36 -7.07
C TYR A 130 1.42 -27.22 -6.89
N VAL A 131 0.75 -28.23 -6.31
CA VAL A 131 -0.68 -28.16 -5.98
C VAL A 131 -0.96 -27.12 -4.90
N ASN A 132 -0.10 -26.98 -3.88
CA ASN A 132 -0.25 -25.95 -2.86
C ASN A 132 -0.13 -24.53 -3.43
N THR A 133 0.79 -24.33 -4.38
CA THR A 133 0.90 -23.04 -5.10
C THR A 133 -0.40 -22.75 -5.85
N PHE A 134 -0.96 -23.74 -6.54
CA PHE A 134 -2.28 -23.62 -7.20
C PHE A 134 -3.41 -23.26 -6.22
N LEU A 135 -3.46 -23.89 -5.05
CA LEU A 135 -4.50 -23.59 -4.04
C LEU A 135 -4.38 -22.17 -3.45
N LYS A 136 -3.20 -21.57 -3.52
CA LYS A 136 -2.95 -20.18 -3.09
C LYS A 136 -3.19 -19.16 -4.21
N THR A 137 -3.24 -19.60 -5.46
CA THR A 137 -3.51 -18.74 -6.61
C THR A 137 -4.93 -18.17 -6.52
N LYS A 138 -5.09 -16.89 -6.90
CA LYS A 138 -6.36 -16.15 -6.81
C LYS A 138 -7.42 -16.76 -7.74
N THR A 139 -8.67 -16.82 -7.26
CA THR A 139 -9.84 -17.29 -8.02
C THR A 139 -10.03 -16.54 -9.34
N ASP A 140 -9.72 -15.24 -9.37
CA ASP A 140 -9.80 -14.42 -10.58
C ASP A 140 -8.94 -14.97 -11.73
N VAL A 141 -7.75 -15.51 -11.44
CA VAL A 141 -6.84 -16.07 -12.45
C VAL A 141 -7.41 -17.37 -13.01
N ILE A 142 -8.07 -18.18 -12.16
CA ILE A 142 -8.70 -19.43 -12.55
C ILE A 142 -9.84 -19.15 -13.54
N GLU A 143 -10.71 -18.17 -13.23
CA GLU A 143 -11.79 -17.78 -14.15
C GLU A 143 -11.27 -17.22 -15.48
N LEU A 144 -10.22 -16.41 -15.43
CA LEU A 144 -9.58 -15.86 -16.64
C LEU A 144 -8.98 -16.97 -17.51
N THR A 145 -8.37 -17.97 -16.88
CA THR A 145 -7.76 -19.11 -17.57
C THR A 145 -8.82 -19.96 -18.28
N GLU A 146 -9.98 -20.18 -17.65
CA GLU A 146 -11.09 -20.94 -18.24
C GLU A 146 -11.77 -20.19 -19.40
N LYS A 147 -12.04 -18.87 -19.23
CA LYS A 147 -12.88 -18.11 -20.16
C LYS A 147 -12.10 -17.42 -21.30
N ILE A 148 -10.88 -16.93 -21.04
CA ILE A 148 -10.23 -15.93 -21.91
C ILE A 148 -9.06 -16.50 -22.71
N THR A 149 -8.30 -17.43 -22.12
CA THR A 149 -7.06 -17.90 -22.74
C THR A 149 -7.34 -18.76 -23.97
N SER A 150 -6.79 -18.41 -25.14
CA SER A 150 -6.86 -19.20 -26.37
C SER A 150 -6.04 -20.50 -26.32
N ASP A 151 -5.06 -20.58 -25.40
CA ASP A 151 -4.21 -21.75 -25.17
C ASP A 151 -5.00 -22.86 -24.45
N GLU A 152 -5.23 -23.96 -25.16
CA GLU A 152 -5.90 -25.16 -24.65
C GLU A 152 -5.16 -25.78 -23.46
N GLN A 153 -3.82 -25.69 -23.42
CA GLN A 153 -3.02 -26.24 -22.32
C GLN A 153 -3.23 -25.46 -21.01
N ALA A 154 -3.41 -24.15 -21.11
CA ALA A 154 -3.70 -23.31 -19.94
C ALA A 154 -5.12 -23.58 -19.42
N ARG A 155 -6.12 -23.68 -20.30
CA ARG A 155 -7.50 -24.07 -19.90
C ARG A 155 -7.52 -25.41 -19.17
N ASN A 156 -6.77 -26.38 -19.67
CA ASN A 156 -6.69 -27.71 -19.09
C ASN A 156 -5.81 -27.75 -17.83
N ALA A 157 -4.97 -26.75 -17.55
CA ALA A 157 -4.07 -26.73 -16.40
C ALA A 157 -4.81 -26.92 -15.07
N VAL A 158 -5.95 -26.26 -14.90
CA VAL A 158 -6.81 -26.39 -13.71
C VAL A 158 -7.36 -27.81 -13.58
N SER A 159 -7.83 -28.40 -14.69
CA SER A 159 -8.33 -29.79 -14.70
C SER A 159 -7.22 -30.80 -14.40
N ILE A 160 -6.04 -30.61 -15.00
CA ILE A 160 -4.85 -31.45 -14.77
C ILE A 160 -4.42 -31.37 -13.31
N LEU A 161 -4.32 -30.17 -12.74
CA LEU A 161 -3.95 -29.98 -11.34
C LEU A 161 -4.96 -30.60 -10.37
N ASN A 162 -6.26 -30.50 -10.65
CA ASN A 162 -7.28 -31.19 -9.85
C ASN A 162 -7.15 -32.72 -9.96
N LYS A 163 -6.93 -33.26 -11.17
CA LYS A 163 -6.66 -34.70 -11.35
C LYS A 163 -5.41 -35.15 -10.62
N CYS A 164 -4.32 -34.37 -10.69
CA CYS A 164 -3.10 -34.65 -9.94
C CYS A 164 -3.36 -34.61 -8.44
N ARG A 165 -4.10 -33.60 -7.94
CA ARG A 165 -4.50 -33.50 -6.53
C ARG A 165 -5.25 -34.75 -6.05
N ASP A 166 -6.21 -35.23 -6.81
CA ASP A 166 -7.02 -36.40 -6.44
C ASP A 166 -6.20 -37.71 -6.50
N LYS A 167 -5.31 -37.84 -7.50
CA LYS A 167 -4.34 -38.95 -7.57
C LYS A 167 -3.40 -38.93 -6.37
N LEU A 168 -2.83 -37.77 -6.05
CA LEU A 168 -1.94 -37.58 -4.90
C LEU A 168 -2.64 -37.88 -3.58
N ALA A 169 -3.90 -37.48 -3.41
CA ALA A 169 -4.68 -37.82 -2.23
C ALA A 169 -4.83 -39.34 -2.07
N THR A 170 -5.19 -40.04 -3.15
CA THR A 170 -5.34 -41.50 -3.13
C THR A 170 -4.02 -42.21 -2.80
N ILE A 171 -2.91 -41.79 -3.42
CA ILE A 171 -1.58 -42.36 -3.17
C ILE A 171 -1.12 -42.06 -1.74
N ALA A 172 -1.31 -40.84 -1.26
CA ALA A 172 -0.93 -40.44 0.09
C ALA A 172 -1.69 -41.27 1.14
N GLU A 173 -3.00 -41.48 0.95
CA GLU A 173 -3.79 -42.33 1.86
C GLU A 173 -3.32 -43.79 1.86
N GLN A 174 -3.11 -44.39 0.68
CA GLN A 174 -2.66 -45.78 0.57
C GLN A 174 -1.26 -45.99 1.17
N ARG A 175 -0.32 -45.10 0.85
CA ARG A 175 1.06 -45.19 1.35
C ARG A 175 1.15 -44.86 2.83
N PHE A 176 0.31 -43.97 3.35
CA PHE A 176 0.20 -43.72 4.78
C PHE A 176 -0.30 -44.95 5.53
N ASP A 177 -1.39 -45.57 5.08
CA ASP A 177 -1.95 -46.77 5.72
C ASP A 177 -0.96 -47.95 5.65
N GLN A 178 -0.19 -48.06 4.57
CA GLN A 178 0.90 -49.04 4.45
C GLN A 178 2.04 -48.75 5.43
N ALA A 179 2.46 -47.49 5.55
CA ALA A 179 3.53 -47.09 6.47
C ALA A 179 3.15 -47.34 7.93
N VAL A 180 1.88 -47.10 8.30
CA VAL A 180 1.34 -47.44 9.63
C VAL A 180 1.42 -48.93 9.89
N LYS A 181 1.09 -49.79 8.91
CA LYS A 181 1.21 -51.26 9.05
C LYS A 181 2.66 -51.71 9.20
N MET A 182 3.58 -51.08 8.50
CA MET A 182 5.02 -51.39 8.56
C MET A 182 5.74 -50.74 9.75
N SER A 183 5.05 -49.91 10.54
CA SER A 183 5.62 -49.12 11.65
C SER A 183 6.81 -48.23 11.21
N ASP A 184 6.77 -47.71 9.98
CA ASP A 184 7.81 -46.83 9.44
C ASP A 184 7.51 -45.36 9.79
N SER A 185 8.14 -44.88 10.88
CA SER A 185 7.96 -43.51 11.36
C SER A 185 8.38 -42.44 10.34
N ALA A 186 9.39 -42.71 9.49
CA ALA A 186 9.89 -41.74 8.54
C ALA A 186 8.92 -41.57 7.36
N ALA A 187 8.37 -42.68 6.85
CA ALA A 187 7.36 -42.63 5.80
C ALA A 187 6.05 -41.97 6.28
N ILE A 188 5.62 -42.26 7.52
CA ILE A 188 4.42 -41.64 8.12
C ILE A 188 4.57 -40.13 8.18
N GLU A 189 5.70 -39.62 8.67
CA GLU A 189 5.95 -38.18 8.74
C GLU A 189 5.96 -37.53 7.35
N ARG A 190 6.56 -38.23 6.37
CA ARG A 190 6.67 -37.78 4.98
C ARG A 190 5.30 -37.61 4.31
N PHE A 191 4.45 -38.64 4.37
CA PHE A 191 3.12 -38.58 3.78
C PHE A 191 2.17 -37.68 4.60
N CYS A 192 2.39 -37.52 5.90
CA CYS A 192 1.62 -36.60 6.72
C CYS A 192 1.83 -35.13 6.29
N LYS A 193 3.04 -34.74 5.84
CA LYS A 193 3.33 -33.40 5.27
C LYS A 193 2.59 -33.12 3.97
N ILE A 194 2.22 -34.15 3.22
CA ILE A 194 1.58 -34.03 1.91
C ILE A 194 0.09 -33.63 2.05
N PHE A 195 -0.62 -34.13 3.07
CA PHE A 195 -2.05 -33.82 3.25
C PHE A 195 -2.34 -32.31 3.39
N PRO A 196 -1.58 -31.53 4.18
CA PRO A 196 -1.74 -30.08 4.21
C PRO A 196 -1.50 -29.39 2.88
N LEU A 197 -0.53 -29.87 2.09
CA LEU A 197 -0.17 -29.25 0.81
C LEU A 197 -1.26 -29.45 -0.26
N ILE A 198 -2.04 -30.53 -0.15
CA ILE A 198 -3.15 -30.87 -1.06
C ILE A 198 -4.47 -30.18 -0.63
N GLY A 199 -4.50 -29.53 0.53
CA GLY A 199 -5.71 -28.93 1.09
C GLY A 199 -6.67 -29.94 1.76
N ARG A 200 -6.20 -31.16 2.06
CA ARG A 200 -6.95 -32.23 2.75
C ARG A 200 -6.59 -32.29 4.23
N HIS A 201 -6.63 -31.14 4.91
CA HIS A 201 -6.17 -31.01 6.30
C HIS A 201 -6.95 -31.91 7.28
N GLU A 202 -8.28 -31.95 7.17
CA GLU A 202 -9.14 -32.71 8.08
C GLU A 202 -8.91 -34.23 7.97
N ALA A 203 -8.87 -34.75 6.73
CA ALA A 203 -8.62 -36.16 6.47
C ALA A 203 -7.22 -36.60 6.95
N GLY A 204 -6.20 -35.77 6.69
CA GLY A 204 -4.84 -36.02 7.18
C GLY A 204 -4.73 -35.99 8.70
N LEU A 205 -5.38 -35.01 9.35
CA LEU A 205 -5.37 -34.90 10.81
C LEU A 205 -6.09 -36.06 11.48
N LYS A 206 -7.23 -36.50 10.94
CA LYS A 206 -7.96 -37.66 11.45
C LYS A 206 -7.11 -38.93 11.39
N ARG A 207 -6.50 -39.21 10.24
CA ARG A 207 -5.62 -40.37 10.05
C ARG A 207 -4.39 -40.31 10.96
N PHE A 208 -3.81 -39.14 11.14
CA PHE A 208 -2.71 -38.94 12.07
C PHE A 208 -3.14 -39.15 13.53
N GLY A 209 -4.31 -38.66 13.93
CA GLY A 209 -4.89 -38.91 15.25
C GLY A 209 -5.15 -40.41 15.50
N ASP A 210 -5.70 -41.11 14.51
CA ASP A 210 -5.91 -42.56 14.56
C ASP A 210 -4.58 -43.32 14.71
N TYR A 211 -3.53 -42.89 14.00
CA TYR A 211 -2.17 -43.43 14.16
C TYR A 211 -1.63 -43.23 15.58
N VAL A 212 -1.70 -42.01 16.12
CA VAL A 212 -1.22 -41.73 17.49
C VAL A 212 -1.98 -42.58 18.51
N CYS A 213 -3.31 -42.72 18.36
CA CYS A 213 -4.12 -43.56 19.24
C CYS A 213 -3.73 -45.05 19.14
N LEU A 214 -3.40 -45.53 17.93
CA LEU A 214 -2.96 -46.90 17.71
C LEU A 214 -1.58 -47.16 18.35
N THR A 215 -0.63 -46.23 18.21
CA THR A 215 0.69 -46.30 18.84
C THR A 215 0.57 -46.33 20.37
N ILE A 216 -0.28 -45.49 20.95
CA ILE A 216 -0.56 -45.49 22.39
C ILE A 216 -1.15 -46.83 22.83
N ARG A 217 -2.15 -47.36 22.11
CA ARG A 217 -2.74 -48.68 22.43
C ARG A 217 -1.73 -49.81 22.36
N GLN A 218 -0.89 -49.86 21.33
CA GLN A 218 0.13 -50.90 21.20
C GLN A 218 1.14 -50.87 22.35
N LYS A 219 1.62 -49.67 22.71
CA LYS A 219 2.56 -49.51 23.83
C LYS A 219 1.91 -49.86 25.17
N CYS A 220 0.69 -49.37 25.42
CA CYS A 220 -0.06 -49.70 26.64
C CYS A 220 -0.30 -51.20 26.77
N ASN A 221 -0.74 -51.88 25.70
CA ASN A 221 -0.96 -53.32 25.71
C ASN A 221 0.34 -54.11 25.94
N GLY A 222 1.47 -53.65 25.41
CA GLY A 222 2.78 -54.24 25.68
C GLY A 222 3.23 -54.08 27.14
N LEU A 223 2.99 -52.92 27.74
CA LEU A 223 3.31 -52.68 29.16
C LEU A 223 2.40 -53.50 30.10
N ILE A 224 1.11 -53.61 29.76
CA ILE A 224 0.15 -54.43 30.52
C ILE A 224 0.54 -55.92 30.45
N SER A 225 0.86 -56.45 29.27
CA SER A 225 1.26 -57.85 29.12
C SER A 225 2.59 -58.18 29.82
N LEU A 226 3.53 -57.24 29.89
CA LEU A 226 4.76 -57.40 30.69
C LEU A 226 4.47 -57.44 32.21
N SER A 227 3.45 -56.70 32.67
CA SER A 227 3.03 -56.68 34.07
C SER A 227 2.28 -57.94 34.51
N GLU A 228 1.57 -58.63 33.61
CA GLU A 228 0.86 -59.88 33.90
C GLU A 228 1.78 -61.09 34.15
N VAL A 229 3.06 -61.00 33.74
CA VAL A 229 4.07 -62.07 33.93
C VAL A 229 4.74 -61.99 35.32
N SER A 230 4.50 -60.94 36.10
CA SER A 230 5.09 -60.77 37.44
C SER A 230 4.20 -61.42 38.52
N ASP A 231 4.52 -62.67 38.86
CA ASP A 231 3.85 -63.44 39.92
C ASP A 231 4.08 -62.83 41.32
N GLY A 232 3.06 -62.97 42.17
CA GLY A 232 2.69 -62.04 43.23
C GLY A 232 3.72 -61.79 44.33
N LYS A 233 3.78 -60.52 44.78
CA LYS A 233 3.66 -60.15 46.21
C LYS A 233 3.54 -58.66 46.55
N GLU A 234 3.65 -57.70 45.62
CA GLU A 234 3.36 -56.28 45.89
C GLU A 234 2.66 -55.59 44.70
N GLN A 235 1.35 -55.77 44.57
CA GLN A 235 0.58 -55.32 43.38
C GLN A 235 0.34 -53.80 43.34
N THR A 236 0.29 -53.12 44.48
CA THR A 236 -0.01 -51.68 44.57
C THR A 236 1.09 -50.76 44.01
N PRO A 237 2.39 -50.91 44.36
CA PRO A 237 3.45 -50.08 43.78
C PRO A 237 3.70 -50.38 42.30
N VAL A 238 3.50 -51.63 41.86
CA VAL A 238 3.66 -52.03 40.44
C VAL A 238 2.57 -51.40 39.56
N CYS A 239 1.33 -51.35 40.03
CA CYS A 239 0.23 -50.72 39.30
C CYS A 239 0.41 -49.20 39.16
N VAL A 240 0.88 -48.52 40.22
CA VAL A 240 1.14 -47.07 40.19
C VAL A 240 2.32 -46.73 39.27
N ASN A 241 3.38 -47.55 39.29
CA ASN A 241 4.53 -47.36 38.39
C ASN A 241 4.14 -47.59 36.92
N LEU A 242 3.36 -48.64 36.63
CA LEU A 242 2.81 -48.90 35.29
C LEU A 242 1.93 -47.75 34.79
N LEU A 243 1.04 -47.24 35.66
CA LEU A 243 0.18 -46.11 35.33
C LEU A 243 1.00 -44.85 35.05
N THR A 244 2.06 -44.62 35.84
CA THR A 244 2.98 -43.49 35.65
C THR A 244 3.71 -43.60 34.31
N GLU A 245 4.22 -44.78 33.96
CA GLU A 245 4.92 -45.02 32.69
C GLU A 245 3.98 -44.84 31.48
N ILE A 246 2.72 -45.25 31.58
CA ILE A 246 1.71 -45.02 30.54
C ILE A 246 1.42 -43.52 30.39
N PHE A 247 1.21 -42.78 31.49
CA PHE A 247 0.95 -41.35 31.42
C PHE A 247 2.15 -40.55 30.92
N GLU A 248 3.35 -40.94 31.31
CA GLU A 248 4.60 -40.35 30.81
C GLU A 248 4.74 -40.57 29.30
N PHE A 249 4.48 -41.79 28.81
CA PHE A 249 4.50 -42.10 27.39
C PHE A 249 3.45 -41.32 26.59
N ILE A 250 2.23 -41.19 27.11
CA ILE A 250 1.18 -40.37 26.47
C ILE A 250 1.60 -38.90 26.44
N ALA A 251 2.13 -38.37 27.54
CA ALA A 251 2.56 -36.98 27.62
C ALA A 251 3.74 -36.67 26.67
N GLU A 252 4.71 -37.59 26.55
CA GLU A 252 5.83 -37.49 25.61
C GLU A 252 5.34 -37.56 24.15
N THR A 253 4.53 -38.57 23.83
CA THR A 253 3.93 -38.73 22.49
C THR A 253 3.12 -37.48 22.09
N VAL A 254 2.31 -36.92 22.99
CA VAL A 254 1.54 -35.71 22.71
C VAL A 254 2.47 -34.50 22.53
N ARG A 255 3.50 -34.35 23.35
CA ARG A 255 4.45 -33.21 23.28
C ARG A 255 5.20 -33.19 21.94
N ASP A 256 5.70 -34.34 21.50
CA ASP A 256 6.46 -34.46 20.25
C ASP A 256 5.57 -34.18 19.04
N ASN A 257 4.36 -34.75 19.06
CA ASN A 257 3.40 -34.56 17.98
C ASN A 257 2.75 -33.17 18.00
N GLN A 258 2.73 -32.46 19.14
CA GLN A 258 2.18 -31.11 19.25
C GLN A 258 3.01 -30.09 18.44
N ALA A 259 4.35 -30.17 18.52
CA ALA A 259 5.23 -29.29 17.73
C ALA A 259 5.02 -29.50 16.22
N TYR A 260 4.85 -30.76 15.82
CA TYR A 260 4.59 -31.14 14.44
C TYR A 260 3.22 -30.63 13.94
N VAL A 261 2.14 -30.90 14.67
CA VAL A 261 0.78 -30.46 14.30
C VAL A 261 0.69 -28.94 14.25
N LYS A 262 1.33 -28.23 15.19
CA LYS A 262 1.36 -26.76 15.19
C LYS A 262 2.07 -26.20 13.95
N THR A 263 3.12 -26.86 13.48
CA THR A 263 3.90 -26.40 12.33
C THR A 263 3.18 -26.64 11.00
N TYR A 264 2.58 -27.81 10.82
CA TYR A 264 1.98 -28.21 9.54
C TYR A 264 0.46 -27.95 9.44
N PHE A 265 -0.26 -28.01 10.55
CA PHE A 265 -1.71 -27.84 10.61
C PHE A 265 -2.16 -26.58 11.38
N GLY A 266 -1.25 -25.87 12.06
CA GLY A 266 -1.60 -24.73 12.92
C GLY A 266 -2.30 -23.58 12.19
N LYS A 267 -1.98 -23.33 10.92
CA LYS A 267 -2.68 -22.32 10.11
C LYS A 267 -4.15 -22.66 9.84
N TYR A 268 -4.47 -23.95 9.71
CA TYR A 268 -5.83 -24.43 9.50
C TYR A 268 -6.65 -24.37 10.79
N LEU A 269 -6.06 -24.75 11.93
CA LEU A 269 -6.71 -24.72 13.26
C LEU A 269 -7.10 -23.29 13.71
N ASN A 270 -6.30 -22.28 13.37
CA ASN A 270 -6.64 -20.87 13.67
C ASN A 270 -7.76 -20.34 12.76
N CYS A 271 -7.85 -20.85 11.52
CA CYS A 271 -8.87 -20.46 10.55
C CYS A 271 -10.23 -21.11 10.90
N SER A 272 -10.24 -22.38 11.32
CA SER A 272 -11.48 -23.08 11.72
C SER A 272 -12.08 -22.59 13.04
N MET A 273 -11.29 -21.97 13.92
CA MET A 273 -11.79 -21.34 15.16
C MET A 273 -12.28 -19.89 14.95
N SER A 274 -12.09 -19.31 13.77
CA SER A 274 -12.55 -17.94 13.43
C SER A 274 -13.80 -17.93 12.53
N CYS A 275 -14.42 -19.09 12.29
CA CYS A 275 -15.71 -19.25 11.60
C CYS A 275 -16.78 -19.69 12.59
#